data_AF-A0A1C7N1H0-F1
#
_entry.id   AF-A0A1C7N1H0-F1
#
_cell.length_a   1.000
_cell.length_b   1.000
_cell.length_c   1.000
_cell.angle_alpha   90.00
_cell.angle_beta   90.00
_cell.angle_gamma   90.00
#
_symmetry.space_group_name_H-M   'P 1'
#
loop_
_entity.id
_entity.type
_entity.pdbx_description
1 polymer ?
#
loop_
_entity_poly.entity_id
_entity_poly.type
_entity_poly.pdbx_seq_one_letter_code
_entity_poly.pdbx_strand_id
1 'polypeptide(L)'
;MVEFSLKAQTYSVVSLSVVGLMSLYLLSGKSSTESRSTLVDVLYRPIPKNQTLCSTDTFNQGRWIHQSIGLESHSVDGINAYSGYHCNWDFPHRCYRRTEPATEFNRSKAMLDYSWQPDDCAVLSFRPRDLSRHFADHPILLVGDSITQLMFESMWCLLGQDLMAQNSNTRLSGGDTNMWVSQLVHRERTETQPNVTVGYIRSDYLVKLDDFSLIKPNEGEGYQIGVGSNFPWVHALPRFKYIMINTGPHWHPDLKWGPNKDRTELLKAFRLAMQKVLNYLKQHVREDQRVWVRGSPYGHAQCSQYTSPSLEPVKPTGQPGEYEWDMLEKFDLVWKDLIERENDPRFHFFNVSLSNSRGDAHSMPDHDCLHTCLPGPVDDWNKLLYHEITRYVIQETDVE
;
A
#
# COMPACT_ATOMS: atom_id res chain seq x y z
N MET A 1 -19.63 25.23 -63.83
CA MET A 1 -18.81 25.79 -62.74
C MET A 1 -18.13 24.61 -62.04
N VAL A 2 -16.96 24.03 -62.40
CA VAL A 2 -15.70 24.50 -63.03
C VAL A 2 -15.24 25.78 -62.32
N GLU A 3 -14.18 25.78 -61.51
CA GLU A 3 -12.80 25.54 -61.92
C GLU A 3 -11.96 24.67 -60.95
N PHE A 4 -11.30 23.68 -61.57
CA PHE A 4 -10.03 23.11 -61.16
C PHE A 4 -8.89 24.08 -61.55
N SER A 5 -7.88 24.26 -60.71
CA SER A 5 -6.58 24.78 -61.14
C SER A 5 -5.52 23.69 -61.04
N LEU A 6 -4.98 23.34 -62.21
CA LEU A 6 -3.82 22.50 -62.46
C LEU A 6 -2.50 23.17 -62.06
N LYS A 7 -1.51 22.32 -61.73
CA LYS A 7 -0.11 22.29 -62.22
C LYS A 7 0.46 20.94 -61.73
N ALA A 8 0.58 19.86 -62.53
CA ALA A 8 1.53 19.56 -63.63
C ALA A 8 2.96 20.01 -63.28
N GLN A 9 4.05 19.25 -63.39
CA GLN A 9 4.45 17.93 -63.95
C GLN A 9 5.94 17.77 -63.46
N THR A 10 6.63 16.64 -63.32
CA THR A 10 7.02 15.61 -64.31
C THR A 10 7.82 14.50 -63.60
N TYR A 11 7.76 13.30 -64.17
CA TYR A 11 8.37 12.05 -63.74
C TYR A 11 9.84 11.89 -64.18
N SER A 12 10.60 11.05 -63.47
CA SER A 12 11.48 10.07 -64.12
C SER A 12 11.66 8.83 -63.24
N VAL A 13 11.22 7.71 -63.81
CA VAL A 13 11.44 6.34 -63.33
C VAL A 13 12.73 5.85 -63.98
N VAL A 14 13.67 5.35 -63.18
CA VAL A 14 14.75 4.49 -63.68
C VAL A 14 14.74 3.23 -62.82
N SER A 15 14.28 2.14 -63.43
CA SER A 15 14.47 0.77 -63.00
C SER A 15 15.83 0.28 -63.46
N LEU A 16 16.58 -0.42 -62.61
CA LEU A 16 17.58 -1.42 -63.04
C LEU A 16 17.92 -2.37 -61.88
N SER A 17 18.06 -3.64 -62.27
CA SER A 17 18.01 -4.86 -61.48
C SER A 17 19.38 -5.44 -61.13
N VAL A 18 19.43 -6.10 -59.96
CA VAL A 18 20.17 -7.31 -59.51
C VAL A 18 21.50 -7.71 -60.22
N VAL A 19 22.56 -7.89 -59.42
CA VAL A 19 23.39 -9.11 -59.22
C VAL A 19 24.86 -8.74 -58.89
N GLY A 20 25.37 -9.27 -57.77
CA GLY A 20 26.74 -9.80 -57.69
C GLY A 20 27.71 -9.10 -56.74
N LEU A 21 27.96 -9.71 -55.57
CA LEU A 21 29.27 -10.30 -55.20
C LEU A 21 29.23 -10.85 -53.77
N MET A 22 29.22 -12.17 -53.66
CA MET A 22 29.77 -12.88 -52.51
C MET A 22 31.29 -12.78 -52.53
N SER A 23 31.92 -12.59 -51.36
CA SER A 23 33.01 -13.46 -50.88
C SER A 23 33.34 -13.14 -49.41
N LEU A 24 33.62 -14.22 -48.68
CA LEU A 24 33.78 -14.36 -47.23
C LEU A 24 35.05 -13.71 -46.66
N TYR A 25 34.99 -13.29 -45.38
CA TYR A 25 36.03 -13.51 -44.35
C TYR A 25 35.34 -13.41 -42.97
N LEU A 26 34.95 -14.54 -42.37
CA LEU A 26 35.64 -15.28 -41.29
C LEU A 26 35.87 -14.50 -39.98
N LEU A 27 35.09 -14.94 -38.96
CA LEU A 27 35.46 -15.11 -37.56
C LEU A 27 36.13 -13.93 -36.83
N SER A 28 35.31 -13.13 -36.16
CA SER A 28 35.64 -12.68 -34.82
C SER A 28 34.43 -12.96 -33.92
N GLY A 29 34.43 -14.14 -33.31
CA GLY A 29 33.66 -14.36 -32.09
C GLY A 29 34.14 -13.37 -31.04
N LYS A 30 33.37 -12.33 -30.80
CA LYS A 30 33.41 -11.56 -29.57
C LYS A 30 32.09 -11.79 -28.86
N SER A 31 32.19 -12.73 -27.93
CA SER A 31 31.37 -12.92 -26.74
C SER A 31 30.35 -11.81 -26.49
N SER A 32 29.10 -12.14 -26.77
CA SER A 32 27.93 -11.46 -26.23
C SER A 32 27.81 -11.77 -24.73
N THR A 33 28.69 -11.18 -23.90
CA THR A 33 28.67 -11.39 -22.43
C THR A 33 29.27 -10.20 -21.67
N GLU A 34 29.02 -8.95 -22.09
CA GLU A 34 29.36 -7.77 -21.29
C GLU A 34 28.23 -6.75 -21.38
N SER A 35 27.22 -6.92 -20.52
CA SER A 35 26.28 -5.89 -20.02
C SER A 35 25.23 -6.46 -19.04
N ARG A 36 25.32 -7.75 -18.65
CA ARG A 36 24.38 -8.37 -17.70
C ARG A 36 24.81 -8.22 -16.22
N SER A 37 25.94 -7.57 -15.93
CA SER A 37 26.56 -7.61 -14.59
C SER A 37 26.75 -6.27 -13.87
N THR A 38 25.96 -5.24 -14.19
CA THR A 38 25.89 -4.00 -13.38
C THR A 38 24.45 -3.61 -12.98
N LEU A 39 23.49 -4.49 -13.23
CA LEU A 39 22.07 -4.36 -12.87
C LEU A 39 21.61 -5.47 -11.89
N VAL A 40 22.56 -6.13 -11.22
CA VAL A 40 22.24 -7.08 -10.15
C VAL A 40 21.81 -6.27 -8.92
N ASP A 41 20.50 -6.15 -8.79
CA ASP A 41 19.75 -6.18 -7.54
C ASP A 41 19.94 -5.07 -6.50
N VAL A 42 19.16 -4.00 -6.70
CA VAL A 42 19.03 -2.90 -5.72
C VAL A 42 18.35 -3.36 -4.42
N LEU A 43 17.47 -4.38 -4.45
CA LEU A 43 16.85 -4.96 -3.25
C LEU A 43 17.59 -6.15 -2.61
N TYR A 44 18.48 -6.83 -3.34
CA TYR A 44 18.90 -8.20 -2.99
C TYR A 44 20.31 -8.20 -2.40
N ARG A 45 20.46 -7.47 -1.29
CA ARG A 45 21.73 -7.55 -0.55
C ARG A 45 21.84 -8.89 0.19
N PRO A 46 23.08 -9.37 0.43
CA PRO A 46 23.30 -10.60 1.17
C PRO A 46 22.59 -10.54 2.52
N ILE A 47 21.67 -11.48 2.74
CA ILE A 47 21.07 -11.72 4.04
C ILE A 47 22.20 -12.02 5.03
N PRO A 48 22.16 -11.48 6.26
CA PRO A 48 23.13 -11.89 7.29
C PRO A 48 23.10 -13.42 7.42
N LYS A 49 24.22 -14.09 7.09
CA LYS A 49 24.30 -15.56 6.97
C LYS A 49 23.85 -16.35 8.22
N ASN A 50 23.70 -15.67 9.37
CA ASN A 50 23.37 -16.26 10.66
C ASN A 50 22.04 -15.74 11.25
N GLN A 51 21.16 -15.09 10.46
CA GLN A 51 19.88 -14.60 10.96
C GLN A 51 18.71 -15.11 10.13
N THR A 52 17.73 -15.71 10.81
CA THR A 52 16.43 -16.05 10.22
C THR A 52 15.63 -14.77 10.00
N LEU A 53 15.23 -14.49 8.75
CA LEU A 53 14.37 -13.36 8.45
C LEU A 53 12.93 -13.63 8.88
N CYS A 54 12.27 -12.61 9.42
CA CYS A 54 10.87 -12.75 9.85
C CYS A 54 9.93 -13.04 8.69
N SER A 55 8.86 -13.81 8.93
CA SER A 55 7.72 -13.93 8.02
C SER A 55 6.54 -13.07 8.47
N THR A 56 5.49 -13.02 7.64
CA THR A 56 4.18 -12.45 7.99
C THR A 56 3.61 -12.98 9.31
N ASP A 57 3.96 -14.21 9.69
CA ASP A 57 3.53 -14.84 10.95
C ASP A 57 4.41 -14.50 12.15
N THR A 58 5.69 -14.19 11.92
CA THR A 58 6.67 -14.00 13.01
C THR A 58 6.99 -12.54 13.29
N PHE A 59 6.87 -11.63 12.32
CA PHE A 59 7.25 -10.22 12.57
C PHE A 59 6.29 -9.51 13.56
N ASN A 60 5.12 -10.06 13.87
CA ASN A 60 4.20 -9.53 14.89
C ASN A 60 4.44 -10.09 16.30
N GLN A 61 5.41 -10.99 16.47
CA GLN A 61 5.82 -11.52 17.77
C GLN A 61 7.06 -10.75 18.23
N GLY A 62 6.93 -9.96 19.28
CA GLY A 62 7.95 -9.02 19.71
C GLY A 62 7.43 -8.01 20.72
N ARG A 63 8.19 -6.93 20.87
CA ARG A 63 7.86 -5.83 21.79
C ARG A 63 8.32 -4.48 21.27
N TRP A 64 7.65 -3.43 21.73
CA TRP A 64 8.09 -2.06 21.55
C TRP A 64 9.22 -1.76 22.53
N ILE A 65 10.38 -1.35 22.01
CA ILE A 65 11.53 -0.93 22.80
C ILE A 65 11.59 0.58 22.82
N HIS A 66 11.65 1.14 24.03
CA HIS A 66 11.92 2.56 24.22
C HIS A 66 13.43 2.83 24.08
N GLN A 67 13.79 3.58 23.05
CA GLN A 67 15.12 4.11 22.83
C GLN A 67 14.99 5.58 22.43
N SER A 68 15.36 6.48 23.36
CA SER A 68 15.27 7.90 23.08
C SER A 68 16.13 8.28 21.89
N ILE A 69 15.54 8.98 20.93
CA ILE A 69 16.20 9.31 19.66
C ILE A 69 17.14 10.52 19.77
N GLY A 70 17.13 11.21 20.92
CA GLY A 70 18.03 12.34 21.18
C GLY A 70 17.85 13.51 20.21
N LEU A 71 16.65 13.72 19.66
CA LEU A 71 16.40 14.75 18.64
C LEU A 71 16.71 16.15 19.19
N GLU A 72 17.86 16.72 18.80
CA GLU A 72 18.36 18.03 19.25
C GLU A 72 17.50 19.20 18.70
N SER A 73 16.96 19.04 17.49
CA SER A 73 16.09 20.02 16.85
C SER A 73 14.63 19.80 17.25
N HIS A 74 14.10 20.68 18.09
CA HIS A 74 12.68 20.72 18.47
C HIS A 74 11.83 21.42 17.40
N SER A 75 11.92 20.96 16.15
CA SER A 75 11.19 21.55 15.02
C SER A 75 10.57 20.48 14.12
N VAL A 76 9.60 20.92 13.31
CA VAL A 76 9.00 20.12 12.23
C VAL A 76 10.08 19.55 11.29
N ASP A 77 11.10 20.35 10.96
CA ASP A 77 12.20 19.94 10.09
C ASP A 77 13.11 18.91 10.76
N GLY A 78 13.30 19.00 12.09
CA GLY A 78 14.00 18.00 12.88
C GLY A 78 13.33 16.63 12.78
N ILE A 79 12.01 16.57 12.99
CA ILE A 79 11.25 15.32 12.86
C ILE A 79 11.29 14.81 11.41
N ASN A 80 11.13 15.69 10.42
CA ASN A 80 11.23 15.29 9.01
C ASN A 80 12.59 14.65 8.69
N ALA A 81 13.69 15.28 9.13
CA ALA A 81 15.04 14.80 8.88
C ALA A 81 15.31 13.45 9.56
N TYR A 82 14.87 13.28 10.81
CA TYR A 82 15.02 12.02 11.54
C TYR A 82 14.22 10.88 10.92
N SER A 83 12.95 11.12 10.60
CA SER A 83 12.07 10.09 10.02
C SER A 83 12.34 9.82 8.53
N GLY A 84 13.18 10.63 7.87
CA GLY A 84 13.40 10.56 6.43
C GLY A 84 12.17 10.94 5.62
N TYR A 85 11.36 11.88 6.13
CA TYR A 85 10.12 12.31 5.50
C TYR A 85 10.39 13.40 4.46
N HIS A 86 9.89 13.18 3.24
CA HIS A 86 10.10 14.06 2.08
C HIS A 86 8.79 14.52 1.39
N CYS A 87 7.63 14.15 1.94
CA CYS A 87 6.32 14.58 1.44
C CYS A 87 6.11 16.10 1.66
N ASN A 88 5.61 16.76 0.62
CA ASN A 88 5.33 18.20 0.62
C ASN A 88 3.84 18.52 0.76
N TRP A 89 2.97 17.52 0.81
CA TRP A 89 1.53 17.71 1.03
C TRP A 89 1.21 17.85 2.51
N ASP A 90 0.17 18.63 2.78
CA ASP A 90 -0.36 18.83 4.13
C ASP A 90 -1.60 17.96 4.31
N PHE A 91 -1.53 17.03 5.24
CA PHE A 91 -2.64 16.16 5.62
C PHE A 91 -2.65 16.03 7.15
N PRO A 92 -3.84 15.85 7.76
CA PRO A 92 -4.03 16.03 9.19
C PRO A 92 -3.22 15.04 10.04
N HIS A 93 -2.86 13.88 9.48
CA HIS A 93 -2.14 12.82 10.20
C HIS A 93 -0.67 13.17 10.50
N ARG A 94 -0.10 14.23 9.90
CA ARG A 94 1.21 14.79 10.30
C ARG A 94 1.10 15.56 11.61
N CYS A 95 0.74 14.88 12.71
CA CYS A 95 0.38 15.49 13.98
C CYS A 95 1.43 16.48 14.53
N TYR A 96 2.72 16.20 14.29
CA TYR A 96 3.83 17.08 14.67
C TYR A 96 3.84 18.45 13.99
N ARG A 97 2.98 18.70 13.00
CA ARG A 97 2.78 20.02 12.37
C ARG A 97 1.70 20.85 13.05
N ARG A 98 0.90 20.25 13.95
CA ARG A 98 -0.15 20.97 14.68
C ARG A 98 0.48 21.83 15.76
N THR A 99 0.07 23.08 15.82
CA THR A 99 0.55 24.06 16.81
C THR A 99 -0.27 24.04 18.09
N GLU A 100 -1.48 23.48 18.06
CA GLU A 100 -2.40 23.42 19.20
C GLU A 100 -2.97 22.00 19.42
N PRO A 101 -3.05 21.56 20.69
CA PRO A 101 -2.34 22.13 21.83
C PRO A 101 -0.81 22.00 21.64
N ALA A 102 -0.02 22.89 22.25
CA ALA A 102 1.46 22.84 22.17
C ALA A 102 2.06 21.48 22.58
N THR A 103 1.31 20.67 23.33
CA THR A 103 1.68 19.31 23.72
C THR A 103 1.69 18.30 22.55
N GLU A 104 1.02 18.58 21.42
CA GLU A 104 0.94 17.66 20.28
C GLU A 104 2.29 17.43 19.61
N PHE A 105 3.12 18.47 19.51
CA PHE A 105 4.48 18.33 19.00
C PHE A 105 5.31 17.38 19.88
N ASN A 106 5.26 17.60 21.20
CA ASN A 106 6.01 16.78 22.16
C ASN A 106 5.50 15.33 22.19
N ARG A 107 4.19 15.13 22.10
CA ARG A 107 3.57 13.81 22.00
C ARG A 107 4.04 13.08 20.73
N SER A 108 3.98 13.75 19.58
CA SER A 108 4.45 13.20 18.30
C SER A 108 5.94 12.85 18.34
N LYS A 109 6.77 13.67 19.00
CA LYS A 109 8.19 13.39 19.22
C LYS A 109 8.38 12.15 20.11
N ALA A 110 7.65 12.04 21.22
CA ALA A 110 7.77 10.91 22.15
C ALA A 110 7.40 9.57 21.49
N MET A 111 6.47 9.56 20.54
CA MET A 111 6.13 8.34 19.78
C MET A 111 7.31 7.75 19.01
N LEU A 112 8.25 8.60 18.58
CA LEU A 112 9.43 8.21 17.81
C LEU A 112 10.51 7.53 18.65
N ASP A 113 10.43 7.66 19.98
CA ASP A 113 11.32 6.96 20.91
C ASP A 113 11.01 5.46 21.00
N TYR A 114 10.00 4.96 20.27
CA TYR A 114 9.63 3.55 20.27
C TYR A 114 9.91 2.90 18.92
N SER A 115 10.58 1.75 18.94
CA SER A 115 10.80 0.90 17.78
C SER A 115 10.34 -0.53 18.06
N TRP A 116 9.81 -1.19 17.05
CA TRP A 116 9.38 -2.58 17.16
C TRP A 116 10.58 -3.53 17.03
N GLN A 117 10.73 -4.45 18.00
CA GLN A 117 11.74 -5.49 17.98
C GLN A 117 11.07 -6.87 18.00
N PRO A 118 11.17 -7.65 16.90
CA PRO A 118 10.74 -9.05 16.90
C PRO A 118 11.58 -9.90 17.87
N ASP A 119 11.00 -10.98 18.39
CA ASP A 119 11.66 -11.82 19.40
C ASP A 119 12.78 -12.71 18.82
N ASP A 120 12.46 -13.49 17.78
CA ASP A 120 13.31 -14.61 17.32
C ASP A 120 13.77 -14.50 15.85
N CYS A 121 13.54 -13.35 15.21
CA CYS A 121 13.85 -13.15 13.79
C CYS A 121 14.30 -11.72 13.48
N ALA A 122 14.95 -11.56 12.33
CA ALA A 122 15.44 -10.26 11.86
C ALA A 122 14.49 -9.63 10.84
N VAL A 123 14.17 -8.35 11.03
CA VAL A 123 13.57 -7.49 10.01
C VAL A 123 14.68 -6.73 9.30
N LEU A 124 14.59 -6.67 7.97
CA LEU A 124 15.59 -5.97 7.15
C LEU A 124 15.51 -4.46 7.39
N SER A 125 16.65 -3.80 7.49
CA SER A 125 16.71 -2.34 7.58
C SER A 125 16.07 -1.71 6.35
N PHE A 126 15.12 -0.80 6.59
CA PHE A 126 14.39 -0.11 5.53
C PHE A 126 15.32 0.76 4.68
N ARG A 127 15.19 0.65 3.35
CA ARG A 127 15.95 1.46 2.40
C ARG A 127 14.99 2.11 1.39
N PRO A 128 14.62 3.38 1.61
CA PRO A 128 13.56 4.01 0.84
C PRO A 128 13.93 4.18 -0.64
N ARG A 129 15.21 4.45 -0.96
CA ARG A 129 15.68 4.55 -2.36
C ARG A 129 15.66 3.22 -3.11
N ASP A 130 15.82 2.11 -2.40
CA ASP A 130 15.80 0.79 -3.02
C ASP A 130 14.35 0.39 -3.32
N LEU A 131 13.43 0.67 -2.39
CA LEU A 131 12.00 0.46 -2.58
C LEU A 131 11.39 1.35 -3.68
N SER A 132 11.72 2.65 -3.69
CA SER A 132 11.17 3.60 -4.68
C SER A 132 11.54 3.19 -6.11
N ARG A 133 12.79 2.78 -6.33
CA ARG A 133 13.28 2.25 -7.61
C ARG A 133 12.60 0.94 -7.97
N HIS A 134 12.45 0.02 -7.02
CA HIS A 134 11.74 -1.24 -7.26
C HIS A 134 10.30 -1.00 -7.70
N PHE A 135 9.57 -0.13 -7.00
CA PHE A 135 8.19 0.21 -7.38
C PHE A 135 8.09 0.94 -8.71
N ALA A 136 9.14 1.62 -9.17
CA ALA A 136 9.13 2.25 -10.49
C ALA A 136 8.91 1.23 -11.63
N ASP A 137 9.38 0.00 -11.45
CA ASP A 137 9.20 -1.11 -12.38
C ASP A 137 8.12 -2.11 -11.92
N HIS A 138 7.86 -2.19 -10.60
CA HIS A 138 6.95 -3.12 -9.95
C HIS A 138 5.91 -2.38 -9.10
N PRO A 139 4.96 -1.66 -9.70
CA PRO A 139 4.13 -0.72 -8.97
C PRO A 139 3.16 -1.40 -8.00
N ILE A 140 2.77 -0.68 -6.94
CA ILE A 140 1.84 -1.13 -5.90
C ILE A 140 0.51 -0.36 -5.92
N LEU A 141 -0.59 -1.08 -5.76
CA LEU A 141 -1.93 -0.54 -5.55
C LEU A 141 -2.38 -0.79 -4.12
N LEU A 142 -2.77 0.25 -3.41
CA LEU A 142 -3.45 0.20 -2.11
C LEU A 142 -4.95 0.43 -2.32
N VAL A 143 -5.79 -0.47 -1.83
CA VAL A 143 -7.25 -0.36 -1.92
C VAL A 143 -7.86 -0.56 -0.54
N GLY A 144 -8.70 0.37 -0.10
CA GLY A 144 -9.42 0.18 1.15
C GLY A 144 -9.93 1.49 1.73
N ASP A 145 -10.16 1.47 3.02
CA ASP A 145 -10.67 2.60 3.79
C ASP A 145 -9.61 3.67 4.15
N SER A 146 -10.00 4.62 5.00
CA SER A 146 -9.13 5.68 5.52
C SER A 146 -7.91 5.19 6.30
N ILE A 147 -7.90 3.96 6.82
CA ILE A 147 -6.69 3.38 7.43
C ILE A 147 -5.70 2.94 6.35
N THR A 148 -6.20 2.55 5.18
CA THR A 148 -5.35 2.31 3.99
C THR A 148 -4.79 3.61 3.45
N GLN A 149 -5.55 4.71 3.55
CA GLN A 149 -5.03 6.04 3.23
C GLN A 149 -3.82 6.43 4.11
N LEU A 150 -3.83 6.11 5.40
CA LEU A 150 -2.67 6.34 6.28
C LEU A 150 -1.42 5.64 5.74
N MET A 151 -1.57 4.40 5.28
CA MET A 151 -0.46 3.64 4.72
C MET A 151 0.09 4.29 3.45
N PHE A 152 -0.80 4.80 2.57
CA PHE A 152 -0.40 5.59 1.40
C PHE A 152 0.33 6.89 1.79
N GLU A 153 -0.20 7.65 2.75
CA GLU A 153 0.37 8.92 3.21
C GLU A 153 1.75 8.74 3.85
N SER A 154 1.91 7.71 4.70
CA SER A 154 3.20 7.31 5.25
C SER A 154 4.19 6.93 4.14
N MET A 155 3.75 6.11 3.18
CA MET A 155 4.60 5.68 2.06
C MET A 155 5.01 6.85 1.17
N TRP A 156 4.12 7.84 0.95
CA TRP A 156 4.48 9.07 0.27
C TRP A 156 5.61 9.79 1.02
N CYS A 157 5.48 9.96 2.34
CA CYS A 157 6.51 10.64 3.11
C CYS A 157 7.85 9.89 3.09
N LEU A 158 7.85 8.58 3.30
CA LEU A 158 9.05 7.74 3.33
C LEU A 158 9.77 7.66 1.97
N LEU A 159 9.04 7.78 0.86
CA LEU A 159 9.59 7.64 -0.50
C LEU A 159 9.63 8.96 -1.28
N GLY A 160 9.24 10.08 -0.67
CA GLY A 160 9.02 11.36 -1.33
C GLY A 160 10.27 12.00 -1.95
N GLN A 161 11.47 11.51 -1.61
CA GLN A 161 12.71 11.94 -2.27
C GLN A 161 12.76 11.51 -3.74
N ASP A 162 12.12 10.39 -4.09
CA ASP A 162 12.13 9.79 -5.44
C ASP A 162 10.74 9.71 -6.06
N LEU A 163 9.68 9.87 -5.27
CA LEU A 163 8.31 9.89 -5.74
C LEU A 163 7.72 11.29 -5.69
N MET A 164 6.87 11.63 -6.65
CA MET A 164 6.11 12.88 -6.70
C MET A 164 4.63 12.61 -6.94
N ALA A 165 3.75 13.43 -6.37
CA ALA A 165 2.33 13.39 -6.70
C ALA A 165 2.11 13.83 -8.15
N GLN A 166 1.15 13.19 -8.83
CA GLN A 166 0.79 13.53 -10.20
C GLN A 166 -0.66 14.01 -10.26
N ASN A 167 -0.85 15.24 -10.76
CA ASN A 167 -2.17 15.84 -10.94
C ASN A 167 -2.71 15.62 -12.38
N SER A 168 -1.89 15.09 -13.29
CA SER A 168 -2.32 14.73 -14.64
C SER A 168 -3.05 13.38 -14.67
N ASN A 169 -3.81 13.14 -15.75
CA ASN A 169 -4.58 11.92 -15.92
C ASN A 169 -3.67 10.71 -16.19
N THR A 170 -3.41 9.91 -15.16
CA THR A 170 -2.72 8.61 -15.24
C THR A 170 -3.67 7.46 -15.58
N ARG A 171 -4.97 7.76 -15.78
CA ARG A 171 -6.08 6.82 -15.96
C ARG A 171 -6.32 5.90 -14.75
N LEU A 172 -5.78 6.20 -13.57
CA LEU A 172 -6.02 5.38 -12.36
C LEU A 172 -7.51 5.29 -12.00
N SER A 173 -8.27 6.36 -12.23
CA SER A 173 -9.73 6.35 -12.05
C SER A 173 -10.50 5.51 -13.08
N GLY A 174 -9.82 4.90 -14.06
CA GLY A 174 -10.49 4.14 -15.13
C GLY A 174 -11.33 5.02 -16.08
N GLY A 175 -11.12 6.34 -16.05
CA GLY A 175 -11.92 7.31 -16.79
C GLY A 175 -13.16 7.82 -16.04
N ASP A 176 -13.39 7.32 -14.82
CA ASP A 176 -14.43 7.86 -13.95
C ASP A 176 -14.00 9.23 -13.41
N THR A 177 -14.80 10.26 -13.70
CA THR A 177 -14.52 11.64 -13.29
C THR A 177 -15.04 11.98 -11.90
N ASN A 178 -15.89 11.12 -11.32
CA ASN A 178 -16.44 11.31 -9.97
C ASN A 178 -15.55 10.66 -8.90
N MET A 179 -14.62 9.80 -9.32
CA MET A 179 -13.67 9.12 -8.47
C MET A 179 -12.42 9.97 -8.24
N TRP A 180 -12.13 10.29 -6.98
CA TRP A 180 -10.82 10.80 -6.62
C TRP A 180 -9.85 9.65 -6.39
N VAL A 181 -8.59 9.85 -6.77
CA VAL A 181 -7.51 8.88 -6.62
C VAL A 181 -6.27 9.58 -6.11
N SER A 182 -5.49 8.88 -5.27
CA SER A 182 -4.17 9.36 -4.86
C SER A 182 -3.10 8.55 -5.56
N GLN A 183 -2.09 9.21 -6.09
CA GLN A 183 -1.10 8.57 -6.95
C GLN A 183 0.25 9.25 -6.89
N LEU A 184 1.28 8.42 -6.86
CA LEU A 184 2.67 8.83 -6.91
C LEU A 184 3.35 8.23 -8.14
N VAL A 185 4.27 8.98 -8.73
CA VAL A 185 5.08 8.56 -9.87
C VAL A 185 6.56 8.75 -9.54
N HIS A 186 7.40 7.83 -10.01
CA HIS A 186 8.84 7.95 -9.86
C HIS A 186 9.38 9.09 -10.73
N ARG A 187 10.22 9.97 -10.15
CA ARG A 187 10.69 11.20 -10.81
C ARG A 187 11.38 10.94 -12.14
N GLU A 188 12.17 9.88 -12.22
CA GLU A 188 12.93 9.48 -13.42
C GLU A 188 12.09 8.80 -14.52
N ARG A 189 10.80 8.50 -14.26
CA ARG A 189 9.90 7.82 -15.23
C ARG A 189 8.86 8.75 -15.85
N THR A 190 9.00 10.07 -15.66
CA THR A 190 7.99 11.06 -16.05
C THR A 190 7.96 11.38 -17.54
N GLU A 191 9.04 11.10 -18.28
CA GLU A 191 9.22 11.53 -19.68
C GLU A 191 8.48 10.68 -20.73
N THR A 192 8.08 9.44 -20.40
CA THR A 192 7.54 8.46 -21.39
C THR A 192 6.06 8.13 -21.22
N GLN A 193 5.33 8.90 -20.40
CA GLN A 193 3.99 8.69 -19.81
C GLN A 193 4.11 8.31 -18.32
N PRO A 194 3.50 9.08 -17.40
CA PRO A 194 3.58 8.79 -15.98
C PRO A 194 2.81 7.50 -15.64
N ASN A 195 3.54 6.40 -15.54
CA ASN A 195 3.03 5.17 -14.93
C ASN A 195 2.95 5.36 -13.42
N VAL A 196 1.78 5.08 -12.85
CA VAL A 196 1.58 5.11 -11.40
C VAL A 196 2.53 4.12 -10.75
N THR A 197 3.36 4.62 -9.83
CA THR A 197 4.31 3.84 -9.03
C THR A 197 3.65 3.34 -7.75
N VAL A 198 2.89 4.22 -7.08
CA VAL A 198 2.07 3.90 -5.92
C VAL A 198 0.69 4.49 -6.14
N GLY A 199 -0.34 3.65 -6.19
CA GLY A 199 -1.73 4.08 -6.31
C GLY A 199 -2.50 3.83 -5.01
N TYR A 200 -3.43 4.72 -4.67
CA TYR A 200 -4.44 4.50 -3.64
C TYR A 200 -5.84 4.78 -4.19
N ILE A 201 -6.73 3.83 -3.97
CA ILE A 201 -8.16 3.92 -4.30
C ILE A 201 -8.97 3.69 -3.03
N ARG A 202 -9.79 4.67 -2.65
CA ARG A 202 -10.69 4.52 -1.51
C ARG A 202 -11.85 3.59 -1.86
N SER A 203 -11.96 2.48 -1.15
CA SER A 203 -13.09 1.56 -1.23
C SER A 203 -13.37 0.99 0.15
N ASP A 204 -14.19 1.70 0.92
CA ASP A 204 -14.41 1.43 2.35
C ASP A 204 -14.93 0.01 2.62
N TYR A 205 -15.57 -0.64 1.64
CA TYR A 205 -16.15 -1.98 1.77
C TYR A 205 -15.60 -3.02 0.78
N LEU A 206 -14.79 -2.62 -0.19
CA LEU A 206 -14.32 -3.42 -1.35
C LEU A 206 -15.42 -3.92 -2.31
N VAL A 207 -16.69 -3.92 -1.88
CA VAL A 207 -17.89 -4.35 -2.64
C VAL A 207 -19.03 -3.36 -2.44
N LYS A 208 -20.07 -3.40 -3.27
CA LYS A 208 -21.35 -2.73 -2.98
C LYS A 208 -22.08 -3.47 -1.87
N LEU A 209 -22.60 -2.76 -0.88
CA LEU A 209 -23.33 -3.38 0.22
C LEU A 209 -24.74 -3.86 -0.17
N ASP A 210 -25.24 -3.47 -1.35
CA ASP A 210 -26.55 -3.88 -1.86
C ASP A 210 -26.63 -5.38 -2.14
N ASP A 211 -25.59 -5.94 -2.77
CA ASP A 211 -25.55 -7.31 -3.27
C ASP A 211 -24.16 -7.98 -3.18
N PHE A 212 -23.21 -7.29 -2.55
CA PHE A 212 -21.79 -7.66 -2.47
C PHE A 212 -21.10 -7.83 -3.83
N SER A 213 -21.62 -7.24 -4.89
CA SER A 213 -20.93 -7.20 -6.18
C SER A 213 -19.74 -6.24 -6.16
N LEU A 214 -18.72 -6.55 -6.96
CA LEU A 214 -17.56 -5.67 -7.15
C LEU A 214 -17.99 -4.46 -7.99
N ILE A 215 -17.42 -3.29 -7.68
CA ILE A 215 -17.81 -2.01 -8.28
C ILE A 215 -17.02 -1.81 -9.57
N LYS A 216 -17.71 -1.52 -10.67
CA LYS A 216 -17.08 -1.21 -11.97
C LYS A 216 -16.98 0.31 -12.20
N PRO A 217 -16.06 0.78 -13.05
CA PRO A 217 -15.98 2.19 -13.42
C PRO A 217 -17.34 2.76 -13.86
N ASN A 218 -17.68 3.95 -13.37
CA ASN A 218 -18.95 4.65 -13.61
C ASN A 218 -20.20 4.00 -12.98
N GLU A 219 -20.07 2.94 -12.18
CA GLU A 219 -21.15 2.51 -11.29
C GLU A 219 -21.16 3.36 -10.03
N GLY A 220 -22.36 3.60 -9.47
CA GLY A 220 -22.49 4.27 -8.19
C GLY A 220 -21.94 3.42 -7.03
N GLU A 221 -21.57 4.09 -5.94
CA GLU A 221 -20.96 3.49 -4.74
C GLU A 221 -21.85 2.46 -4.02
N GLY A 222 -23.16 2.48 -4.34
CA GLY A 222 -24.17 1.64 -3.71
C GLY A 222 -24.58 2.14 -2.33
N TYR A 223 -25.23 1.28 -1.57
CA TYR A 223 -25.57 1.55 -0.18
C TYR A 223 -24.31 1.70 0.69
N GLN A 224 -24.31 2.69 1.59
CA GLN A 224 -23.24 2.95 2.55
C GLN A 224 -23.77 3.02 3.97
N ILE A 225 -22.94 2.59 4.92
CA ILE A 225 -23.20 2.73 6.35
C ILE A 225 -22.34 3.88 6.87
N GLY A 226 -22.99 5.02 7.13
CA GLY A 226 -22.30 6.22 7.61
C GLY A 226 -21.69 7.06 6.48
N VAL A 227 -20.65 7.82 6.83
CA VAL A 227 -19.96 8.74 5.91
C VAL A 227 -18.70 8.06 5.40
N GLY A 228 -18.54 8.02 4.08
CA GLY A 228 -17.41 7.34 3.46
C GLY A 228 -17.33 7.54 1.95
N SER A 229 -16.50 6.74 1.31
CA SER A 229 -16.53 6.58 -0.15
C SER A 229 -16.19 5.15 -0.54
N ASN A 230 -16.84 4.67 -1.59
CA ASN A 230 -16.66 3.31 -2.07
C ASN A 230 -16.48 3.25 -3.59
N PHE A 231 -15.25 3.50 -4.06
CA PHE A 231 -14.97 3.60 -5.49
C PHE A 231 -14.65 2.25 -6.15
N PRO A 232 -14.88 2.15 -7.48
CA PRO A 232 -14.39 1.03 -8.27
C PRO A 232 -12.86 0.94 -8.22
N TRP A 233 -12.34 -0.28 -8.12
CA TRP A 233 -10.89 -0.51 -8.02
C TRP A 233 -10.41 -1.68 -8.87
N VAL A 234 -11.28 -2.62 -9.21
CA VAL A 234 -10.90 -3.86 -9.90
C VAL A 234 -10.33 -3.62 -11.31
N HIS A 235 -10.70 -2.52 -11.96
CA HIS A 235 -10.15 -2.13 -13.26
C HIS A 235 -8.67 -1.79 -13.21
N ALA A 236 -8.14 -1.42 -12.03
CA ALA A 236 -6.76 -1.06 -11.85
C ALA A 236 -5.84 -2.28 -11.73
N LEU A 237 -6.36 -3.45 -11.31
CA LEU A 237 -5.60 -4.66 -11.00
C LEU A 237 -4.52 -5.03 -12.02
N PRO A 238 -4.78 -5.06 -13.35
CA PRO A 238 -3.77 -5.53 -14.31
C PRO A 238 -2.52 -4.65 -14.37
N ARG A 239 -2.59 -3.41 -13.86
CA ARG A 239 -1.53 -2.40 -13.99
C ARG A 239 -0.47 -2.48 -12.90
N PHE A 240 -0.70 -3.25 -11.84
CA PHE A 240 0.15 -3.26 -10.65
C PHE A 240 0.82 -4.62 -10.46
N LYS A 241 2.06 -4.66 -9.96
CA LYS A 241 2.71 -5.93 -9.56
C LYS A 241 2.19 -6.39 -8.20
N TYR A 242 2.00 -5.41 -7.31
CA TYR A 242 1.61 -5.61 -5.93
C TYR A 242 0.24 -5.00 -5.66
N ILE A 243 -0.59 -5.70 -4.90
CA ILE A 243 -1.91 -5.22 -4.50
C ILE A 243 -2.04 -5.41 -2.99
N MET A 244 -2.39 -4.35 -2.28
CA MET A 244 -2.79 -4.43 -0.88
C MET A 244 -4.24 -4.04 -0.74
N ILE A 245 -5.04 -4.91 -0.14
CA ILE A 245 -6.45 -4.62 0.15
C ILE A 245 -6.70 -4.63 1.66
N ASN A 246 -7.63 -3.80 2.10
CA ASN A 246 -8.16 -3.85 3.46
C ASN A 246 -9.57 -3.26 3.53
N THR A 247 -10.36 -3.73 4.49
CA THR A 247 -11.61 -3.13 4.93
C THR A 247 -11.94 -3.64 6.33
N GLY A 248 -12.53 -2.80 7.17
CA GLY A 248 -12.97 -3.21 8.50
C GLY A 248 -13.78 -2.15 9.25
N PRO A 249 -13.19 -1.00 9.61
CA PRO A 249 -13.82 0.00 10.48
C PRO A 249 -15.19 0.56 10.04
N HIS A 250 -15.54 0.47 8.76
CA HIS A 250 -16.84 0.92 8.25
C HIS A 250 -17.94 -0.15 8.33
N TRP A 251 -17.61 -1.40 8.66
CA TRP A 251 -18.55 -2.51 8.77
C TRP A 251 -19.21 -2.51 10.16
N HIS A 252 -20.46 -2.07 10.21
CA HIS A 252 -21.27 -2.05 11.43
C HIS A 252 -22.51 -2.94 11.29
N PRO A 253 -23.13 -3.36 12.40
CA PRO A 253 -24.41 -4.06 12.35
C PRO A 253 -25.46 -3.20 11.64
N ASP A 254 -26.16 -3.78 10.67
CA ASP A 254 -27.18 -3.11 9.86
C ASP A 254 -28.31 -4.08 9.50
N LEU A 255 -29.50 -3.55 9.23
CA LEU A 255 -30.67 -4.34 8.85
C LEU A 255 -30.49 -5.06 7.50
N LYS A 256 -29.49 -4.70 6.70
CA LYS A 256 -29.09 -5.47 5.52
C LYS A 256 -28.49 -6.83 5.85
N TRP A 257 -27.91 -7.00 7.03
CA TRP A 257 -27.24 -8.25 7.41
C TRP A 257 -28.23 -9.27 7.97
N GLY A 258 -29.33 -8.77 8.53
CA GLY A 258 -30.42 -9.57 9.07
C GLY A 258 -31.38 -8.72 9.93
N PRO A 259 -32.45 -9.32 10.45
CA PRO A 259 -33.50 -8.61 11.17
C PRO A 259 -33.06 -8.10 12.55
N ASN A 260 -31.97 -8.62 13.13
CA ASN A 260 -31.59 -8.33 14.51
C ASN A 260 -30.55 -7.22 14.62
N LYS A 261 -29.89 -6.86 13.51
CA LYS A 261 -28.82 -5.84 13.49
C LYS A 261 -27.73 -6.21 14.51
N ASP A 262 -27.29 -7.47 14.49
CA ASP A 262 -26.32 -7.99 15.46
C ASP A 262 -24.94 -8.31 14.85
N ARG A 263 -23.97 -8.57 15.74
CA ARG A 263 -22.58 -8.86 15.36
C ARG A 263 -22.40 -10.22 14.66
N THR A 264 -23.31 -11.16 14.88
CA THR A 264 -23.29 -12.47 14.22
C THR A 264 -23.71 -12.33 12.76
N GLU A 265 -24.79 -11.60 12.52
CA GLU A 265 -25.28 -11.25 11.18
C GLU A 265 -24.22 -10.45 10.42
N LEU A 266 -23.62 -9.44 11.07
CA LEU A 266 -22.50 -8.66 10.52
C LEU A 266 -21.33 -9.56 10.09
N LEU A 267 -20.86 -10.45 10.97
CA LEU A 267 -19.72 -11.32 10.65
C LEU A 267 -20.03 -12.27 9.49
N LYS A 268 -21.27 -12.77 9.40
CA LYS A 268 -21.73 -13.60 8.28
C LYS A 268 -21.76 -12.81 6.97
N ALA A 269 -22.28 -11.58 7.00
CA ALA A 269 -22.30 -10.67 5.86
C ALA A 269 -20.88 -10.33 5.38
N PHE A 270 -19.99 -9.95 6.30
CA PHE A 270 -18.59 -9.69 6.03
C PHE A 270 -17.91 -10.89 5.35
N ARG A 271 -18.07 -12.09 5.91
CA ARG A 271 -17.53 -13.32 5.30
C ARG A 271 -18.05 -13.58 3.89
N LEU A 272 -19.34 -13.38 3.64
CA LEU A 272 -19.92 -13.55 2.31
C LEU A 272 -19.35 -12.54 1.31
N ALA A 273 -19.19 -11.29 1.72
CA ALA A 273 -18.60 -10.23 0.91
C ALA A 273 -17.14 -10.52 0.57
N MET A 274 -16.31 -10.81 1.58
CA MET A 274 -14.88 -11.06 1.37
C MET A 274 -14.62 -12.33 0.56
N GLN A 275 -15.49 -13.34 0.67
CA GLN A 275 -15.45 -14.51 -0.21
C GLN A 275 -15.66 -14.12 -1.68
N LYS A 276 -16.56 -13.17 -1.99
CA LYS A 276 -16.76 -12.67 -3.36
C LYS A 276 -15.54 -11.90 -3.86
N VAL A 277 -14.92 -11.09 -3.00
CA VAL A 277 -13.66 -10.39 -3.32
C VAL A 277 -12.56 -11.39 -3.66
N LEU A 278 -12.31 -12.37 -2.80
CA LEU A 278 -11.28 -13.40 -3.05
C LEU A 278 -11.57 -14.19 -4.33
N ASN A 279 -12.83 -14.62 -4.54
CA ASN A 279 -13.23 -15.33 -5.75
C ASN A 279 -12.97 -14.52 -7.02
N TYR A 280 -13.22 -13.21 -6.98
CA TYR A 280 -12.91 -12.33 -8.10
C TYR A 280 -11.40 -12.25 -8.32
N LEU A 281 -10.62 -12.00 -7.27
CA LEU A 281 -9.17 -11.86 -7.37
C LEU A 281 -8.50 -13.11 -7.91
N LYS A 282 -8.89 -14.31 -7.47
CA LYS A 282 -8.37 -15.58 -7.98
C LYS A 282 -8.40 -15.69 -9.50
N GLN A 283 -9.44 -15.15 -10.12
CA GLN A 283 -9.69 -15.21 -11.56
C GLN A 283 -8.99 -14.10 -12.36
N HIS A 284 -8.63 -12.98 -11.70
CA HIS A 284 -8.19 -11.76 -12.39
C HIS A 284 -6.76 -11.33 -12.04
N VAL A 285 -6.23 -11.81 -10.93
CA VAL A 285 -4.83 -11.61 -10.54
C VAL A 285 -3.96 -12.61 -11.31
N ARG A 286 -2.85 -12.17 -11.88
CA ARG A 286 -1.90 -13.00 -12.62
C ARG A 286 -1.00 -13.80 -11.66
N GLU A 287 -0.36 -14.85 -12.17
CA GLU A 287 0.57 -15.69 -11.39
C GLU A 287 1.77 -14.91 -10.82
N ASP A 288 2.23 -13.88 -11.54
CA ASP A 288 3.35 -13.04 -11.13
C ASP A 288 2.96 -11.98 -10.10
N GLN A 289 1.67 -11.72 -9.88
CA GLN A 289 1.23 -10.68 -8.94
C GLN A 289 1.20 -11.22 -7.51
N ARG A 290 1.37 -10.32 -6.53
CA ARG A 290 1.16 -10.64 -5.11
C ARG A 290 0.10 -9.73 -4.52
N VAL A 291 -0.80 -10.35 -3.76
CA VAL A 291 -1.91 -9.71 -3.06
C VAL A 291 -1.73 -9.92 -1.58
N TRP A 292 -1.67 -8.81 -0.84
CA TRP A 292 -1.71 -8.82 0.60
C TRP A 292 -3.06 -8.31 1.08
N VAL A 293 -3.67 -9.03 2.01
CA VAL A 293 -4.77 -8.51 2.81
C VAL A 293 -4.19 -7.99 4.11
N ARG A 294 -4.17 -6.66 4.27
CA ARG A 294 -3.66 -6.02 5.48
C ARG A 294 -4.67 -6.19 6.61
N GLY A 295 -4.23 -6.60 7.80
CA GLY A 295 -5.07 -6.71 9.00
C GLY A 295 -5.51 -5.35 9.55
N SER A 296 -6.54 -5.29 10.39
CA SER A 296 -7.08 -4.03 10.90
C SER A 296 -6.77 -3.85 12.38
N PRO A 297 -5.78 -3.03 12.75
CA PRO A 297 -5.59 -2.64 14.15
C PRO A 297 -6.83 -1.92 14.66
N TYR A 298 -7.18 -2.16 15.91
CA TYR A 298 -8.31 -1.52 16.54
C TYR A 298 -7.97 -0.13 17.08
N GLY A 299 -9.00 0.69 17.23
CA GLY A 299 -8.89 1.94 17.97
C GLY A 299 -8.83 1.71 19.49
N HIS A 300 -8.40 2.75 20.21
CA HIS A 300 -8.29 2.72 21.67
C HIS A 300 -9.25 3.74 22.29
N ALA A 301 -10.31 3.29 22.95
CA ALA A 301 -11.23 4.20 23.63
C ALA A 301 -10.48 5.08 24.64
N GLN A 302 -10.88 6.35 24.74
CA GLN A 302 -10.23 7.34 25.62
C GLN A 302 -8.71 7.35 25.41
N CYS A 303 -8.27 7.45 24.15
CA CYS A 303 -6.87 7.27 23.78
C CYS A 303 -5.92 8.30 24.42
N SER A 304 -6.41 9.41 24.97
CA SER A 304 -5.58 10.37 25.71
C SER A 304 -4.91 9.77 26.97
N GLN A 305 -5.43 8.65 27.50
CA GLN A 305 -4.85 7.98 28.67
C GLN A 305 -3.50 7.30 28.37
N TYR A 306 -3.22 7.00 27.10
CA TYR A 306 -1.98 6.32 26.70
C TYR A 306 -0.89 7.34 26.40
N THR A 307 0.23 7.23 27.10
CA THR A 307 1.42 8.07 26.91
C THR A 307 2.62 7.29 26.34
N SER A 308 2.48 5.98 26.25
CA SER A 308 3.46 5.04 25.72
C SER A 308 2.72 3.80 25.17
N PRO A 309 3.40 2.97 24.37
CA PRO A 309 2.87 1.67 24.00
C PRO A 309 2.49 0.84 25.23
N SER A 310 1.36 0.15 25.18
CA SER A 310 0.98 -0.83 26.19
C SER A 310 1.87 -2.07 26.08
N LEU A 311 2.29 -2.62 27.22
CA LEU A 311 3.06 -3.87 27.27
C LEU A 311 2.29 -5.02 26.61
N GLU A 312 0.99 -5.09 26.89
CA GLU A 312 0.05 -6.01 26.27
C GLU A 312 -1.05 -5.19 25.57
N PRO A 313 -1.50 -5.58 24.35
CA PRO A 313 -2.58 -4.90 23.65
C PRO A 313 -3.89 -4.86 24.47
N VAL A 314 -4.47 -3.67 24.61
CA VAL A 314 -5.75 -3.48 25.32
C VAL A 314 -6.89 -3.66 24.32
N LYS A 315 -7.54 -4.83 24.34
CA LYS A 315 -8.62 -5.13 23.41
C LYS A 315 -9.86 -4.27 23.67
N PRO A 316 -10.56 -3.79 22.61
CA PRO A 316 -11.86 -3.15 22.76
C PRO A 316 -12.87 -4.09 23.41
N THR A 317 -13.75 -3.52 24.22
CA THR A 317 -14.80 -4.23 24.95
C THR A 317 -16.09 -4.40 24.14
N GLY A 318 -16.23 -3.61 23.07
CA GLY A 318 -17.43 -3.51 22.25
C GLY A 318 -18.53 -2.68 22.91
N GLN A 319 -18.19 -1.83 23.88
CA GLN A 319 -19.14 -0.92 24.52
C GLN A 319 -19.45 0.29 23.61
N PRO A 320 -20.56 1.02 23.86
CA PRO A 320 -20.85 2.24 23.13
C PRO A 320 -19.67 3.22 23.17
N GLY A 321 -19.34 3.80 22.01
CA GLY A 321 -18.18 4.69 21.84
C GLY A 321 -16.92 3.99 21.28
N GLU A 322 -16.95 2.67 21.11
CA GLU A 322 -15.83 1.90 20.53
C GLU A 322 -16.09 1.43 19.09
N TYR A 323 -17.17 1.91 18.44
CA TYR A 323 -17.45 1.73 17.00
C TYR A 323 -17.23 0.29 16.47
N GLU A 324 -17.59 -0.72 17.28
CA GLU A 324 -17.42 -2.14 16.99
C GLU A 324 -15.97 -2.57 16.69
N TRP A 325 -14.97 -1.87 17.22
CA TRP A 325 -13.57 -2.23 17.05
C TRP A 325 -13.22 -3.62 17.60
N ASP A 326 -14.03 -4.18 18.51
CA ASP A 326 -13.93 -5.56 18.99
C ASP A 326 -14.16 -6.61 17.88
N MET A 327 -14.74 -6.21 16.75
CA MET A 327 -15.00 -7.08 15.60
C MET A 327 -13.83 -7.13 14.61
N LEU A 328 -12.87 -6.19 14.67
CA LEU A 328 -11.79 -6.11 13.68
C LEU A 328 -10.89 -7.36 13.69
N GLU A 329 -10.58 -7.90 14.87
CA GLU A 329 -9.84 -9.17 15.00
C GLU A 329 -10.63 -10.34 14.37
N LYS A 330 -11.96 -10.34 14.46
CA LYS A 330 -12.80 -11.39 13.84
C LYS A 330 -12.85 -11.24 12.32
N PHE A 331 -12.82 -10.01 11.80
CA PHE A 331 -12.74 -9.74 10.37
C PHE A 331 -11.38 -10.18 9.79
N ASP A 332 -10.31 -9.93 10.51
CA ASP A 332 -8.97 -10.41 10.18
C ASP A 332 -8.91 -11.95 10.15
N LEU A 333 -9.54 -12.61 11.13
CA LEU A 333 -9.65 -14.08 11.15
C LEU A 333 -10.48 -14.63 9.98
N VAL A 334 -11.49 -13.90 9.49
CA VAL A 334 -12.21 -14.28 8.27
C VAL A 334 -11.26 -14.26 7.08
N TRP A 335 -10.47 -13.21 6.92
CA TRP A 335 -9.50 -13.13 5.82
C TRP A 335 -8.45 -14.21 5.90
N LYS A 336 -7.86 -14.42 7.08
CA LYS A 336 -6.87 -15.48 7.32
C LYS A 336 -7.43 -16.85 6.95
N ASP A 337 -8.61 -17.20 7.45
CA ASP A 337 -9.28 -18.47 7.15
C ASP A 337 -9.60 -18.64 5.65
N LEU A 338 -10.02 -17.56 4.96
CA LEU A 338 -10.28 -17.61 3.52
C LEU A 338 -8.99 -17.83 2.71
N ILE A 339 -7.90 -17.13 3.06
CA ILE A 339 -6.61 -17.24 2.36
C ILE A 339 -5.97 -18.60 2.62
N GLU A 340 -5.95 -19.08 3.86
CA GLU A 340 -5.36 -20.38 4.23
C GLU A 340 -6.08 -21.55 3.56
N ARG A 341 -7.42 -21.50 3.46
CA ARG A 341 -8.20 -22.52 2.75
C ARG A 341 -7.98 -22.50 1.25
N GLU A 342 -7.78 -21.31 0.68
CA GLU A 342 -7.48 -21.17 -0.73
C GLU A 342 -6.09 -21.76 -1.06
N ASN A 343 -5.13 -21.57 -0.15
CA ASN A 343 -3.77 -22.09 -0.27
C ASN A 343 -3.12 -21.73 -1.63
N ASP A 344 -3.33 -20.50 -2.07
CA ASP A 344 -2.80 -19.97 -3.31
C ASP A 344 -1.67 -18.97 -2.99
N PRO A 345 -0.45 -19.19 -3.53
CA PRO A 345 0.75 -18.41 -3.19
C PRO A 345 0.69 -16.95 -3.66
N ARG A 346 -0.35 -16.55 -4.39
CA ARG A 346 -0.58 -15.14 -4.74
C ARG A 346 -1.14 -14.34 -3.57
N PHE A 347 -1.77 -14.99 -2.59
CA PHE A 347 -2.54 -14.33 -1.52
C PHE A 347 -1.89 -14.53 -0.16
N HIS A 348 -1.66 -13.43 0.55
CA HIS A 348 -1.05 -13.45 1.87
C HIS A 348 -1.82 -12.56 2.85
N PHE A 349 -1.91 -12.97 4.11
CA PHE A 349 -2.40 -12.10 5.17
C PHE A 349 -1.22 -11.29 5.73
N PHE A 350 -1.31 -9.97 5.64
CA PHE A 350 -0.32 -9.03 6.15
C PHE A 350 -0.77 -8.50 7.50
N ASN A 351 -0.45 -9.24 8.55
CA ASN A 351 -0.83 -8.90 9.91
C ASN A 351 -0.06 -7.65 10.38
N VAL A 352 -0.75 -6.64 10.92
CA VAL A 352 -0.14 -5.41 11.48
C VAL A 352 -0.55 -5.18 12.94
N SER A 353 -0.96 -6.25 13.62
CA SER A 353 -1.47 -6.22 15.00
C SER A 353 -0.47 -5.72 16.04
N LEU A 354 0.83 -5.64 15.72
CA LEU A 354 1.83 -4.98 16.57
C LEU A 354 1.43 -3.53 16.96
N SER A 355 0.55 -2.90 16.17
CA SER A 355 0.04 -1.55 16.42
C SER A 355 -1.10 -1.50 17.43
N ASN A 356 -1.67 -2.64 17.82
CA ASN A 356 -2.68 -2.72 18.87
C ASN A 356 -2.13 -2.38 20.27
N SER A 357 -0.82 -2.29 20.43
CA SER A 357 -0.19 -1.74 21.63
C SER A 357 -0.05 -0.21 21.58
N ARG A 358 -0.38 0.43 20.45
CA ARG A 358 -0.02 1.84 20.17
C ARG A 358 -1.16 2.84 20.42
N GLY A 359 -1.84 2.69 21.56
CA GLY A 359 -2.85 3.67 22.00
C GLY A 359 -2.30 5.09 22.12
N ASP A 360 -0.99 5.24 22.36
CA ASP A 360 -0.27 6.52 22.44
C ASP A 360 -0.26 7.29 21.11
N ALA A 361 -0.37 6.57 19.99
CA ALA A 361 -0.09 7.10 18.66
C ALA A 361 -1.31 7.67 17.95
N HIS A 362 -2.49 7.72 18.58
CA HIS A 362 -3.71 8.16 17.91
C HIS A 362 -3.68 9.63 17.47
N SER A 363 -4.32 9.89 16.33
CA SER A 363 -4.23 11.16 15.61
C SER A 363 -4.75 12.31 16.46
N MET A 364 -5.99 12.25 16.93
CA MET A 364 -6.60 13.31 17.74
C MET A 364 -7.14 12.69 19.03
N PRO A 365 -6.39 12.75 20.14
CA PRO A 365 -6.83 12.15 21.40
C PRO A 365 -8.27 12.51 21.76
N ASP A 366 -9.08 11.48 22.04
CA ASP A 366 -10.50 11.51 22.38
C ASP A 366 -11.48 12.10 21.35
N HIS A 367 -10.98 12.50 20.18
CA HIS A 367 -11.80 12.91 19.02
C HIS A 367 -11.70 11.90 17.86
N ASP A 368 -10.51 11.33 17.67
CA ASP A 368 -10.19 10.29 16.71
C ASP A 368 -9.15 9.35 17.31
N CYS A 369 -9.66 8.28 17.90
CA CYS A 369 -8.89 7.19 18.47
C CYS A 369 -8.84 5.96 17.57
N LEU A 370 -8.97 6.14 16.25
CA LEU A 370 -8.80 5.07 15.27
C LEU A 370 -7.60 5.37 14.36
N HIS A 371 -7.56 6.56 13.76
CA HIS A 371 -6.42 6.97 12.96
C HIS A 371 -5.21 7.25 13.85
N THR A 372 -4.01 7.07 13.31
CA THR A 372 -2.75 7.30 14.03
C THR A 372 -1.96 8.44 13.40
N CYS A 373 -1.08 9.03 14.19
CA CYS A 373 -0.13 10.03 13.75
C CYS A 373 0.93 9.42 12.83
N LEU A 374 1.42 10.26 11.92
CA LEU A 374 2.57 10.04 11.06
C LEU A 374 3.62 11.10 11.41
N PRO A 375 4.91 10.75 11.59
CA PRO A 375 5.43 9.39 11.69
C PRO A 375 4.87 8.64 12.92
N GLY A 376 4.76 7.32 12.80
CA GLY A 376 4.10 6.49 13.80
C GLY A 376 4.01 5.02 13.37
N PRO A 377 3.12 4.21 13.98
CA PRO A 377 3.08 2.76 13.74
C PRO A 377 2.87 2.35 12.29
N VAL A 378 2.20 3.19 11.49
CA VAL A 378 1.97 2.94 10.06
C VAL A 378 3.27 3.00 9.24
N ASP A 379 4.28 3.74 9.70
CA ASP A 379 5.60 3.70 9.08
C ASP A 379 6.20 2.30 9.20
N ASP A 380 6.01 1.64 10.34
CA ASP A 380 6.50 0.28 10.54
C ASP A 380 5.76 -0.72 9.64
N TRP A 381 4.50 -0.48 9.28
CA TRP A 381 3.80 -1.30 8.28
C TRP A 381 4.49 -1.21 6.92
N ASN A 382 4.85 -0.01 6.49
CA ASN A 382 5.55 0.20 5.22
C ASN A 382 6.98 -0.38 5.23
N LYS A 383 7.68 -0.32 6.37
CA LYS A 383 8.99 -0.98 6.54
C LYS A 383 8.86 -2.51 6.51
N LEU A 384 7.80 -3.07 7.10
CA LEU A 384 7.51 -4.50 7.07
C LEU A 384 7.08 -4.96 5.67
N LEU A 385 6.36 -4.13 4.93
CA LEU A 385 6.05 -4.39 3.52
C LEU A 385 7.33 -4.42 2.66
N TYR A 386 8.24 -3.47 2.87
CA TYR A 386 9.56 -3.51 2.22
C TYR A 386 10.30 -4.81 2.52
N HIS A 387 10.31 -5.22 3.79
CA HIS A 387 10.94 -6.46 4.23
C HIS A 387 10.33 -7.67 3.53
N GLU A 388 9.00 -7.76 3.48
CA GLU A 388 8.30 -8.87 2.86
C GLU A 388 8.51 -8.93 1.35
N ILE A 389 8.44 -7.79 0.65
CA ILE A 389 8.75 -7.72 -0.78
C ILE A 389 10.18 -8.19 -1.02
N THR A 390 11.14 -7.74 -0.21
CA THR A 390 12.54 -8.14 -0.36
C THR A 390 12.72 -9.64 -0.13
N ARG A 391 12.06 -10.22 0.88
CA ARG A 391 12.11 -11.67 1.13
C ARG A 391 11.55 -12.47 -0.03
N TYR A 392 10.37 -12.09 -0.52
CA TYR A 392 9.72 -12.74 -1.64
C TYR A 392 10.59 -12.70 -2.90
N VAL A 393 11.17 -11.54 -3.19
CA VAL A 393 12.05 -11.30 -4.33
C VAL A 393 13.35 -12.12 -4.27
N ILE A 394 13.94 -12.29 -3.08
CA ILE A 394 15.08 -13.21 -2.85
C ILE A 394 14.67 -14.67 -3.08
N GLN A 395 13.51 -15.08 -2.58
CA GLN A 395 13.04 -16.45 -2.76
C GLN A 395 12.79 -16.80 -4.23
N GLU A 396 12.34 -15.86 -5.07
CA GLU A 396 12.20 -16.10 -6.51
C GLU A 396 13.54 -16.25 -7.22
N THR A 397 14.58 -15.52 -6.80
CA THR A 397 15.90 -15.58 -7.44
C THR A 397 16.72 -16.80 -7.04
N ASP A 398 16.51 -17.36 -5.84
CA ASP A 398 17.18 -18.61 -5.41
C ASP A 398 16.57 -19.88 -6.07
N VAL A 399 15.42 -19.76 -6.74
CA VAL A 399 14.71 -20.88 -7.40
C VAL A 399 15.03 -20.99 -8.90
N GLU A 400 15.58 -19.94 -9.52
CA GLU A 400 16.10 -19.95 -10.90
C GLU A 400 17.56 -20.40 -10.98
#